data_AF-A0AAQ4CWD9-F1
#
_entry.id   AF-A0AAQ4CWD9-F1
#
_cell.length_a   1.000
_cell.length_b   1.000
_cell.length_c   1.000
_cell.angle_alpha   90.00
_cell.angle_beta   90.00
_cell.angle_gamma   90.00
#
_symmetry.space_group_name_H-M   'P 1'
#
loop_
_entity.id
_entity.type
_entity.pdbx_description
1 polymer ?
#
loop_
_entity_poly.entity_id
_entity_poly.type
_entity_poly.pdbx_seq_one_letter_code
_entity_poly.pdbx_strand_id
1 'polypeptide(L)'
;MLRIHTKKGDKLFLYVQIIFWLIYVMIDLGLFTNKLLLFGTIALALSIVLITLVLTSYSYLDVRITPERVKIGKWKIPLDQVREIRVLRSNGSTADLIIVYEGGERTIEEVKNWKEALETFQRYKENMV
;
A
#
# COMPACT_ATOMS: atom_id res chain seq x y z
N MET A 1 1.28 10.50 13.12
CA MET A 1 0.76 9.50 12.16
C MET A 1 1.79 9.37 11.05
N LEU A 2 2.39 8.19 10.91
CA LEU A 2 3.40 7.93 9.88
C LEU A 2 2.82 6.99 8.81
N ARG A 3 2.99 7.34 7.54
CA ARG A 3 2.68 6.44 6.42
C ARG A 3 3.91 5.59 6.10
N ILE A 4 3.74 4.29 6.01
CA ILE A 4 4.80 3.36 5.61
C ILE A 4 4.76 3.19 4.09
N HIS A 5 5.92 3.39 3.47
CA HIS A 5 6.10 3.23 2.03
C HIS A 5 6.75 1.89 1.73
N THR A 6 6.16 1.11 0.83
CA THR A 6 6.71 -0.17 0.37
C THR A 6 7.10 -0.05 -1.10
N LYS A 7 8.17 -0.71 -1.53
CA LYS A 7 8.61 -0.70 -2.93
C LYS A 7 7.55 -1.31 -3.87
N LYS A 8 6.89 -2.39 -3.45
CA LYS A 8 5.69 -2.93 -4.12
C LYS A 8 4.57 -1.88 -4.21
N GLY A 9 4.26 -1.20 -3.10
CA GLY A 9 3.23 -0.15 -3.06
C GLY A 9 3.50 0.99 -4.03
N ASP A 10 4.73 1.50 -4.11
CA ASP A 10 5.11 2.56 -5.04
C ASP A 10 4.98 2.11 -6.50
N LYS A 11 5.41 0.88 -6.81
CA LYS A 11 5.29 0.30 -8.15
C LYS A 11 3.82 0.15 -8.55
N LEU A 12 2.98 -0.29 -7.62
CA LEU A 12 1.53 -0.39 -7.79
C LEU A 12 0.87 0.97 -8.00
N PHE A 13 1.27 1.98 -7.24
CA PHE A 13 0.79 3.35 -7.42
C PHE A 13 1.10 3.86 -8.83
N LEU A 14 2.31 3.60 -9.32
CA LEU A 14 2.72 3.96 -10.67
C LEU A 14 1.89 3.22 -11.74
N TYR A 15 1.63 1.91 -11.57
CA TYR A 15 0.74 1.17 -12.47
C TYR A 15 -0.68 1.73 -12.51
N VAL A 16 -1.24 2.08 -11.35
CA VAL A 16 -2.56 2.70 -11.25
C VAL A 16 -2.60 4.02 -12.04
N GLN A 17 -1.58 4.87 -11.90
CA GLN A 17 -1.48 6.12 -12.65
C GLN A 17 -1.38 5.89 -14.16
N ILE A 18 -0.56 4.93 -14.61
CA ILE A 18 -0.43 4.60 -16.04
C ILE A 18 -1.76 4.12 -16.61
N ILE A 19 -2.48 3.25 -15.90
CA ILE A 19 -3.77 2.73 -16.38
C ILE A 19 -4.81 3.84 -16.46
N PHE A 20 -4.88 4.73 -15.47
CA PHE A 20 -5.74 5.91 -15.53
C PHE A 20 -5.43 6.79 -16.75
N TRP A 21 -4.14 7.02 -17.02
CA TRP A 21 -3.72 7.80 -18.18
C TRP A 21 -4.09 7.13 -19.50
N LEU A 22 -3.93 5.80 -19.61
CA LEU A 22 -4.36 5.04 -20.79
C LEU A 22 -5.87 5.14 -21.01
N ILE A 23 -6.67 4.99 -19.95
CA ILE A 23 -8.14 5.14 -20.03
C ILE A 23 -8.49 6.53 -20.59
N TYR A 24 -7.86 7.58 -20.06
CA TYR A 24 -8.07 8.95 -20.52
C TYR A 24 -7.75 9.11 -22.01
N VAL A 25 -6.58 8.67 -22.46
CA VAL A 25 -6.17 8.72 -23.88
C VAL A 25 -7.12 7.94 -24.78
N MET A 26 -7.61 6.78 -24.34
CA MET A 26 -8.55 5.97 -25.12
C MET A 26 -9.91 6.67 -25.29
N ILE A 27 -10.40 7.36 -24.26
CA ILE A 27 -11.64 8.14 -24.34
C ILE A 27 -11.48 9.27 -25.35
N ASP A 28 -10.38 10.02 -25.28
CA ASP A 28 -10.08 11.12 -26.22
C ASP A 28 -9.95 10.63 -27.67
N LEU A 29 -9.24 9.52 -27.90
CA LEU A 29 -9.15 8.89 -29.22
C LEU A 29 -10.51 8.38 -29.72
N GLY A 30 -11.33 7.82 -28.83
CA GLY A 30 -12.67 7.37 -29.16
C GLY A 30 -13.58 8.52 -29.60
N LEU A 31 -13.48 9.67 -28.94
CA LEU A 31 -14.16 10.92 -29.32
C LEU A 31 -13.66 11.41 -30.69
N PHE A 32 -12.35 11.48 -30.89
CA PHE A 32 -11.76 12.01 -32.13
C PHE A 32 -12.05 11.12 -33.35
N THR A 33 -12.02 9.80 -33.17
CA THR A 33 -12.25 8.82 -34.26
C THR A 33 -13.72 8.46 -34.44
N ASN A 34 -14.61 9.02 -33.62
CA ASN A 34 -16.04 8.70 -33.56
C ASN A 34 -16.32 7.19 -33.34
N LYS A 35 -15.38 6.47 -32.72
CA LYS A 35 -15.44 5.03 -32.37
C LYS A 35 -15.61 4.82 -30.87
N LEU A 36 -16.38 5.69 -30.23
CA LEU A 36 -16.66 5.71 -28.80
C LEU A 36 -17.03 4.33 -28.22
N LEU A 37 -17.84 3.54 -28.92
CA LEU A 37 -18.23 2.20 -28.48
C LEU A 37 -17.04 1.24 -28.32
N LEU A 38 -16.13 1.22 -29.31
CA LEU A 38 -14.95 0.35 -29.30
C LEU A 38 -13.99 0.75 -28.16
N PHE A 39 -13.64 2.03 -28.11
CA PHE A 39 -12.69 2.55 -27.12
C PHE A 39 -13.27 2.57 -25.71
N GLY A 40 -14.56 2.84 -25.56
CA GLY A 40 -15.28 2.77 -24.28
C GLY A 40 -15.30 1.35 -23.70
N THR A 41 -15.46 0.33 -24.55
CA THR A 41 -15.40 -1.08 -24.12
C THR A 41 -14.01 -1.45 -23.60
N ILE A 42 -12.95 -0.97 -24.26
CA ILE A 42 -11.56 -1.24 -23.82
C ILE A 42 -11.24 -0.47 -22.53
N ALA A 43 -11.71 0.78 -22.41
CA ALA A 43 -11.57 1.57 -21.18
C ALA A 43 -12.28 0.90 -19.98
N LEU A 44 -13.46 0.32 -20.20
CA LEU A 44 -14.18 -0.46 -19.19
C LEU A 44 -13.38 -1.70 -18.75
N ALA A 45 -12.83 -2.46 -19.69
CA ALA A 45 -12.00 -3.62 -19.39
C ALA A 45 -10.76 -3.23 -18.57
N LEU A 46 -10.07 -2.15 -18.94
CA LEU A 46 -8.94 -1.60 -18.20
C LEU A 46 -9.34 -1.16 -16.78
N SER A 47 -10.55 -0.61 -16.62
CA SER A 47 -11.09 -0.19 -15.32
C SER A 47 -11.34 -1.39 -14.39
N ILE A 48 -11.81 -2.52 -14.92
CA ILE A 48 -11.99 -3.77 -14.14
C ILE A 48 -10.62 -4.31 -13.67
N VAL A 49 -9.63 -4.31 -14.55
CA VAL A 49 -8.25 -4.72 -14.20
C VAL A 49 -7.69 -3.80 -13.12
N LEU A 50 -7.91 -2.50 -13.23
CA LEU A 50 -7.49 -1.50 -12.25
C LEU A 50 -8.10 -1.76 -10.86
N ILE A 51 -9.42 -1.97 -10.79
CA ILE A 51 -10.12 -2.28 -9.54
C ILE A 51 -9.56 -3.54 -8.89
N THR A 52 -9.35 -4.59 -9.69
CA THR A 52 -8.79 -5.87 -9.21
C THR A 52 -7.37 -5.69 -8.67
N LEU A 53 -6.54 -4.90 -9.34
CA LEU A 53 -5.17 -4.59 -8.93
C LEU A 53 -5.13 -3.83 -7.60
N VAL A 54 -5.99 -2.82 -7.46
CA VAL A 54 -6.08 -1.99 -6.24
C VAL A 54 -6.60 -2.82 -5.06
N LEU A 55 -7.60 -3.68 -5.27
CA LEU A 55 -8.17 -4.52 -4.22
C LEU A 55 -7.20 -5.58 -3.71
N THR A 56 -6.49 -6.27 -4.61
CA THR A 56 -5.51 -7.30 -4.25
C THR A 56 -4.29 -6.70 -3.55
N SER A 57 -3.95 -5.45 -3.87
CA SER A 57 -2.72 -4.81 -3.40
C SER A 57 -2.92 -3.77 -2.30
N TYR A 58 -4.14 -3.67 -1.77
CA TYR A 58 -4.52 -2.69 -0.75
C TYR A 58 -3.61 -2.76 0.50
N SER A 59 -3.19 -3.98 0.86
CA SER A 59 -2.24 -4.25 1.96
C SER A 59 -0.89 -3.58 1.81
N TYR A 60 -0.46 -3.29 0.58
CA TYR A 60 0.82 -2.64 0.29
C TYR A 60 0.69 -1.12 0.11
N LEU A 61 -0.50 -0.62 -0.22
CA LEU A 61 -0.77 0.79 -0.51
C LEU A 61 -1.17 1.61 0.74
N ASP A 62 -1.78 0.95 1.74
CA ASP A 62 -2.30 1.61 2.95
C ASP A 62 -1.71 1.00 4.24
N VAL A 63 -0.40 1.16 4.41
CA VAL A 63 0.28 0.82 5.67
C VAL A 63 0.57 2.11 6.44
N ARG A 64 0.09 2.23 7.68
CA ARG A 64 0.26 3.43 8.52
C ARG A 64 0.41 3.08 9.99
N ILE A 65 1.26 3.83 10.69
CA ILE A 65 1.38 3.77 12.15
C ILE A 65 0.71 5.03 12.72
N THR A 66 -0.29 4.80 13.57
CA THR A 66 -0.94 5.83 14.40
C THR A 66 -0.70 5.52 15.87
N PRO A 67 -0.71 6.53 16.76
CA PRO A 67 -0.50 6.30 18.19
C PRO A 67 -1.51 5.32 18.81
N GLU A 68 -2.70 5.19 18.22
CA GLU A 68 -3.73 4.24 18.66
C GLU A 68 -3.58 2.82 18.08
N ARG A 69 -3.01 2.69 16.88
CA ARG A 69 -3.07 1.45 16.08
C ARG A 69 -2.09 1.42 14.93
N VAL A 70 -1.67 0.24 14.55
CA VAL A 70 -0.95 -0.06 13.31
C VAL A 70 -1.94 -0.54 12.25
N LYS A 71 -2.01 0.16 11.11
CA LYS A 71 -2.84 -0.18 9.96
C LYS A 71 -1.98 -0.83 8.89
N ILE A 72 -2.41 -1.99 8.38
CA ILE A 72 -1.75 -2.73 7.30
C ILE A 72 -2.83 -3.16 6.31
N GLY A 73 -3.11 -2.32 5.31
CA GLY A 73 -4.26 -2.49 4.42
C GLY A 73 -5.57 -2.51 5.19
N LYS A 74 -6.28 -3.65 5.12
CA LYS A 74 -7.56 -3.85 5.83
C LYS A 74 -7.38 -4.11 7.33
N TRP A 75 -6.19 -4.50 7.76
CA TRP A 75 -5.91 -4.85 9.15
C TRP A 75 -5.68 -3.59 9.97
N LYS A 76 -6.31 -3.53 11.14
CA LYS A 76 -6.14 -2.46 12.12
C LYS A 76 -5.81 -3.15 13.44
N ILE A 77 -4.54 -3.14 13.80
CA ILE A 77 -4.02 -3.78 15.00
C ILE A 77 -3.87 -2.68 16.06
N PRO A 78 -4.59 -2.73 17.18
CA PRO A 78 -4.41 -1.80 18.30
C PRO A 78 -2.94 -1.79 18.76
N LEU A 79 -2.39 -0.63 19.07
CA LEU A 79 -0.95 -0.52 19.38
C LEU A 79 -0.58 -1.28 20.67
N ASP A 80 -1.50 -1.33 21.64
CA ASP A 80 -1.45 -2.12 22.87
C ASP A 80 -1.27 -3.63 22.61
N GLN A 81 -1.85 -4.13 21.52
CA GLN A 81 -1.72 -5.54 21.14
C GLN A 81 -0.41 -5.84 20.41
N VAL A 82 0.32 -4.82 19.93
CA VAL A 82 1.59 -5.00 19.22
C VAL A 82 2.73 -5.15 20.23
N ARG A 83 3.26 -6.36 20.32
CA ARG A 83 4.36 -6.69 21.24
C ARG A 83 5.67 -6.10 20.74
N GLU A 84 5.98 -6.32 19.47
CA GLU A 84 7.25 -5.91 18.88
C GLU A 84 7.17 -5.82 17.35
N ILE A 85 8.05 -4.99 16.78
CA ILE A 85 8.30 -4.95 15.35
C ILE A 85 9.78 -5.34 15.15
N ARG A 86 10.01 -6.46 14.47
CA ARG A 86 11.34 -7.01 14.16
C ARG A 86 11.70 -6.76 12.71
N VAL A 87 12.98 -6.57 12.43
CA VAL A 87 13.51 -6.56 11.06
C VAL A 87 13.96 -7.97 10.71
N LEU A 88 13.33 -8.58 9.70
CA LEU A 88 13.69 -9.93 9.23
C LEU A 88 14.90 -9.90 8.31
N ARG A 89 14.86 -9.00 7.33
CA ARG A 89 15.87 -8.86 6.29
C ARG A 89 15.96 -7.39 5.91
N SER A 90 17.18 -6.85 5.89
CA SER A 90 17.43 -5.51 5.36
C SER A 90 18.22 -5.62 4.06
N ASN A 91 17.77 -4.92 3.03
CA ASN A 91 18.38 -4.87 1.71
C ASN A 91 18.70 -3.40 1.39
N GLY A 92 19.59 -2.82 2.22
CA GLY A 92 20.01 -1.42 2.14
C GLY A 92 18.87 -0.43 2.36
N SER A 93 18.24 0.00 1.27
CA SER A 93 17.16 1.01 1.25
C SER A 93 15.77 0.45 1.54
N THR A 94 15.62 -0.87 1.66
CA THR A 94 14.35 -1.53 2.00
C THR A 94 14.57 -2.59 3.07
N ALA A 95 13.54 -2.90 3.86
CA ALA A 95 13.58 -4.01 4.80
C ALA A 95 12.23 -4.70 4.93
N ASP A 96 12.28 -5.99 5.26
CA ASP A 96 11.10 -6.78 5.61
C ASP A 96 10.89 -6.67 7.12
N LEU A 97 9.70 -6.21 7.52
CA LEU A 97 9.31 -6.05 8.91
C LEU A 97 8.34 -7.16 9.33
N ILE A 98 8.60 -7.79 10.47
CA ILE A 98 7.62 -8.62 11.17
C ILE A 98 7.00 -7.81 12.29
N ILE A 99 5.68 -7.81 12.36
CA ILE A 99 4.89 -7.24 13.45
C ILE A 99 4.33 -8.42 14.23
N VAL A 100 4.80 -8.59 15.46
CA VAL A 100 4.32 -9.59 16.40
C VAL A 100 3.29 -8.93 17.31
N TYR A 101 2.08 -9.47 17.32
CA TYR A 101 0.98 -9.00 18.15
C TYR A 101 0.29 -10.19 18.83
N GLU A 102 -0.62 -9.93 19.78
CA GLU A 102 -1.26 -10.99 20.56
C GLU A 102 -2.00 -12.04 19.71
N GLY A 103 -2.51 -11.64 18.55
CA GLY A 103 -3.22 -12.50 17.60
C GLY A 103 -2.35 -13.15 16.53
N GLY A 104 -1.01 -13.09 16.64
CA GLY A 104 -0.07 -13.75 15.74
C GLY A 104 1.01 -12.83 15.15
N GLU A 105 1.58 -13.25 14.02
CA GLU A 105 2.65 -12.54 13.34
C GLU A 105 2.23 -12.10 11.93
N ARG A 106 2.65 -10.90 11.54
CA ARG A 106 2.42 -10.38 10.19
C ARG A 106 3.70 -9.79 9.61
N THR A 107 4.03 -10.22 8.41
CA THR A 107 5.17 -9.72 7.66
C THR A 107 4.74 -8.64 6.67
N ILE A 108 5.48 -7.55 6.63
CA ILE A 108 5.41 -6.49 5.62
C ILE A 108 6.74 -6.49 4.87
N GLU A 109 6.67 -6.74 3.58
CA GLU A 109 7.85 -6.83 2.73
C GLU A 109 8.24 -5.49 2.11
N GLU A 110 9.53 -5.33 1.82
CA GLU A 110 10.13 -4.24 1.05
C GLU A 110 9.77 -2.82 1.55
N VAL A 111 9.75 -2.63 2.86
CA VAL A 111 9.47 -1.33 3.49
C VAL A 111 10.65 -0.39 3.30
N LYS A 112 10.44 0.77 2.65
CA LYS A 112 11.47 1.78 2.39
C LYS A 112 11.82 2.59 3.63
N ASN A 113 10.83 3.12 4.33
CA ASN A 113 11.02 3.95 5.53
C ASN A 113 10.97 3.13 6.82
N TRP A 114 11.59 1.94 6.80
CA TRP A 114 11.53 0.99 7.91
C TRP A 114 12.17 1.53 9.20
N LYS A 115 13.23 2.33 9.10
CA LYS A 115 13.89 2.98 10.25
C LYS A 115 12.94 3.94 10.97
N GLU A 116 12.34 4.85 10.20
CA GLU A 116 11.39 5.84 10.72
C GLU A 116 10.13 5.17 11.29
N ALA A 117 9.68 4.06 10.69
CA ALA A 117 8.58 3.26 11.18
C ALA A 117 8.87 2.62 12.54
N LEU A 118 10.08 2.07 12.73
CA LEU A 118 10.53 1.51 14.01
C LEU A 118 10.66 2.59 15.08
N GLU A 119 11.32 3.71 14.76
CA GLU A 119 11.48 4.84 15.70
C GLU A 119 10.12 5.40 16.13
N THR A 120 9.19 5.57 15.19
CA THR A 120 7.83 6.05 15.49
C THR A 120 7.06 5.04 16.34
N PHE A 121 7.21 3.74 16.07
CA PHE A 121 6.59 2.70 16.88
C PHE A 121 7.13 2.71 18.32
N GLN A 122 8.46 2.76 18.49
CA GLN A 122 9.10 2.83 19.81
C GLN A 122 8.63 4.06 20.59
N ARG A 123 8.62 5.23 19.94
CA ARG A 123 8.14 6.47 20.55
C ARG A 123 6.69 6.40 21.00
N TYR A 124 5.81 5.76 20.22
CA TYR A 124 4.42 5.58 20.61
C TYR A 124 4.26 4.58 21.75
N LYS A 125 5.07 3.50 21.77
CA LYS A 125 5.05 2.52 22.86
C LYS A 125 5.59 3.10 24.17
N GLU A 126 6.65 3.89 24.12
CA GLU A 126 7.21 4.58 25.29
C GLU A 126 6.22 5.59 25.89
N ASN A 127 5.47 6.31 25.05
CA ASN A 127 4.46 7.26 25.51
C ASN A 127 3.18 6.60 26.08
N MET A 128 3.02 5.28 25.97
CA MET A 128 1.90 4.53 26.56
C MET A 128 2.20 3.98 27.95
N VAL A 129 3.49 3.96 28.36
CA VAL A 129 3.95 3.55 29.70
C VAL A 129 3.93 4.75 30.63
#